data_AF-A0A2M6WJ17-F1
#
_entry.id   AF-A0A2M6WJ17-F1
#
_cell.length_a   1.000
_cell.length_b   1.000
_cell.length_c   1.000
_cell.angle_alpha   90.00
_cell.angle_beta   90.00
_cell.angle_gamma   90.00
#
_symmetry.space_group_name_H-M   'P 1'
#
loop_
_entity.id
_entity.type
_entity.pdbx_description
1 polymer ?
#
loop_
_entity_poly.entity_id
_entity_poly.type
_entity_poly.pdbx_seq_one_letter_code
_entity_poly.pdbx_strand_id
1 'polypeptide(L)'
;MMITGEYRVKTQKNGTQHFYTYYHCTKKRKNFVCSEPCIRQEVLDAQISSLLQKVSLRPDWAEKLNARLEKDKSKSAQFVSTFVQTNQERIKIISTKLQRLLDGYLEQDIDREIYRIEKAKLLSEKKSLEEQMTNLEQK
;
A
#
# COMPACT_ATOMS: atom_id res chain seq x y z
N MET A 1 -23.40 -12.49 22.12
CA MET A 1 -23.05 -12.75 23.53
C MET A 1 -22.32 -11.49 23.98
N MET A 2 -22.61 -10.94 25.16
CA MET A 2 -21.92 -9.73 25.64
C MET A 2 -21.14 -10.09 26.90
N ILE A 3 -19.84 -9.79 26.88
CA ILE A 3 -18.92 -10.01 28.00
C ILE A 3 -18.60 -8.64 28.61
N THR A 4 -18.51 -8.58 29.93
CA THR A 4 -18.11 -7.37 30.67
C THR A 4 -16.93 -7.69 31.58
N GLY A 5 -16.01 -6.72 31.72
CA GLY A 5 -14.91 -6.78 32.66
C GLY A 5 -15.28 -6.07 33.96
N GLU A 6 -15.08 -6.74 35.09
CA GLU A 6 -15.26 -6.21 36.44
C GLU A 6 -13.89 -6.10 37.12
N TYR A 7 -13.56 -4.92 37.63
CA TYR A 7 -12.32 -4.68 38.35
C TYR A 7 -12.52 -4.86 39.85
N ARG A 8 -11.65 -5.63 40.50
CA ARG A 8 -11.70 -5.94 41.94
C ARG A 8 -10.36 -5.71 42.60
N VAL A 9 -10.38 -5.02 43.74
CA VAL A 9 -9.21 -4.81 44.60
C VAL A 9 -9.34 -5.70 45.83
N LYS A 10 -8.30 -6.46 46.14
CA LYS A 10 -8.22 -7.29 47.35
C LYS A 10 -7.08 -6.81 48.24
N THR A 11 -7.41 -6.36 49.44
CA THR A 11 -6.42 -5.95 50.45
C THR A 11 -6.14 -7.11 51.40
N GLN A 12 -4.89 -7.51 51.53
CA GLN A 12 -4.44 -8.53 52.49
C GLN A 12 -4.36 -7.95 53.91
N LYS A 13 -4.32 -8.83 54.92
CA LYS A 13 -4.20 -8.45 56.34
C LYS A 13 -2.91 -7.65 56.66
N ASN A 14 -1.88 -7.77 55.83
CA ASN A 14 -0.62 -7.02 55.93
C ASN A 14 -0.65 -5.65 55.21
N GLY A 15 -1.80 -5.22 54.67
CA GLY A 15 -1.97 -3.98 53.93
C GLY A 15 -1.65 -4.05 52.44
N THR A 16 -1.15 -5.19 51.93
CA THR A 16 -0.83 -5.35 50.50
C THR A 16 -2.10 -5.41 49.67
N GLN A 17 -2.20 -4.57 48.63
CA GLN A 17 -3.34 -4.56 47.71
C GLN A 17 -3.01 -5.33 46.42
N HIS A 18 -3.95 -6.16 45.97
CA HIS A 18 -3.89 -6.86 44.69
C HIS A 18 -5.06 -6.47 43.82
N PHE A 19 -4.77 -6.25 42.54
CA PHE A 19 -5.73 -5.79 41.55
C PHE A 19 -6.03 -6.93 40.59
N TYR A 20 -7.32 -7.18 40.34
CA TYR A 20 -7.76 -8.28 39.50
C TYR A 20 -8.89 -7.81 38.59
N THR A 21 -8.81 -8.18 37.31
CA THR A 21 -9.92 -8.00 36.37
C THR A 21 -10.55 -9.35 36.07
N TYR A 22 -11.87 -9.43 36.21
CA TYR A 22 -12.65 -10.62 35.91
C TYR A 22 -13.57 -10.35 34.72
N TYR A 23 -13.60 -11.26 33.76
CA TYR A 23 -14.53 -11.23 32.65
C TYR A 23 -15.68 -12.20 32.90
N HIS A 24 -16.89 -11.77 32.60
CA HIS A 24 -18.07 -12.62 32.72
C HIS A 24 -19.11 -12.29 31.65
N CYS A 25 -19.96 -13.27 31.35
CA CYS A 25 -21.12 -13.02 30.52
C CYS A 25 -22.11 -12.13 31.26
N THR A 26 -22.68 -11.15 30.54
CA THR A 26 -23.70 -10.25 31.08
C THR A 26 -25.07 -10.89 31.28
N LYS A 27 -25.29 -12.11 30.77
CA LYS A 27 -26.56 -12.87 30.87
C LYS A 27 -27.81 -12.11 30.38
N LYS A 28 -27.64 -11.06 29.56
CA LYS A 28 -28.74 -10.21 29.06
C LYS A 28 -29.61 -10.87 27.99
N ARG A 29 -29.19 -11.98 27.40
CA ARG A 29 -29.92 -12.67 26.32
C ARG A 29 -30.92 -13.66 26.92
N LYS A 30 -32.20 -13.51 26.60
CA LYS A 30 -33.28 -14.41 27.07
C LYS A 30 -33.27 -15.78 26.40
N ASN A 31 -32.74 -15.87 25.18
CA ASN A 31 -32.78 -17.09 24.36
C ASN A 31 -31.63 -18.08 24.66
N PHE A 32 -30.73 -17.74 25.60
CA PHE A 32 -29.58 -18.57 25.93
C PHE A 32 -29.16 -18.35 27.38
N VAL A 33 -29.07 -19.43 28.15
CA VAL A 33 -28.62 -19.40 29.54
C VAL A 33 -27.12 -19.69 29.57
N CYS A 34 -26.34 -18.70 30.03
CA CYS A 34 -24.91 -18.83 30.25
C CYS A 34 -24.64 -19.35 31.67
N SER A 35 -24.10 -20.56 31.76
CA SER A 35 -23.75 -21.26 33.00
C SER A 35 -22.28 -21.09 33.38
N GLU A 36 -21.46 -20.50 32.50
CA GLU A 36 -20.03 -20.35 32.69
C GLU A 36 -19.70 -19.39 33.84
N PRO A 37 -18.70 -19.73 34.69
CA PRO A 37 -18.24 -18.86 35.77
C PRO A 37 -17.42 -17.69 35.23
N CYS A 38 -17.22 -16.67 36.08
CA CYS A 38 -16.33 -15.56 35.77
C CYS A 38 -14.88 -16.07 35.61
N ILE A 39 -14.19 -15.60 34.57
CA ILE A 39 -12.79 -15.94 34.31
C ILE A 39 -11.89 -14.74 34.62
N ARG A 40 -10.68 -15.00 35.10
CA ARG A 40 -9.68 -13.96 35.32
C ARG A 40 -9.01 -13.52 34.03
N GLN A 41 -8.65 -12.24 33.93
CA GLN A 41 -8.00 -11.66 32.75
C GLN A 41 -6.75 -12.44 32.33
N GLU A 42 -5.89 -12.83 33.27
CA GLU A 42 -4.62 -13.49 32.94
C GLU A 42 -4.84 -14.87 32.28
N VAL A 43 -5.87 -15.59 32.73
CA VAL A 43 -6.23 -16.90 32.17
C VAL A 43 -6.87 -16.74 30.79
N LEU A 44 -7.78 -15.76 30.65
CA LEU A 44 -8.42 -15.47 29.38
C LEU A 44 -7.41 -15.03 28.33
N ASP A 45 -6.48 -14.15 28.70
CA ASP A 45 -5.42 -13.66 27.83
C ASP A 45 -4.48 -14.79 27.37
N ALA A 46 -4.13 -15.71 28.27
CA ALA A 46 -3.35 -16.90 27.90
C ALA A 46 -4.09 -17.80 26.90
N GLN A 47 -5.40 -18.01 27.09
CA GLN A 47 -6.23 -18.78 26.15
C GLN A 47 -6.31 -18.12 24.77
N ILE A 48 -6.55 -16.81 24.73
CA ILE A 48 -6.61 -16.03 23.48
C ILE A 48 -5.24 -16.06 22.80
N SER A 49 -4.16 -15.80 23.53
CA SER A 49 -2.80 -15.83 23.01
C SER A 49 -2.43 -17.19 22.42
N SER A 50 -2.81 -18.29 23.08
CA SER A 50 -2.58 -19.64 22.57
C SER A 50 -3.33 -19.91 21.26
N LEU A 51 -4.55 -19.38 21.11
CA LEU A 51 -5.30 -19.48 19.86
C LEU A 51 -4.68 -18.61 18.76
N LEU A 52 -4.28 -17.38 19.08
CA LEU A 52 -3.65 -16.46 18.12
C LEU A 52 -2.28 -16.96 17.64
N GLN A 53 -1.50 -17.63 18.49
CA GLN A 53 -0.22 -18.21 18.11
C GLN A 53 -0.37 -19.25 16.97
N LYS A 54 -1.47 -20.01 16.94
CA LYS A 54 -1.73 -21.00 15.88
C LYS A 54 -1.93 -20.37 14.50
N VAL A 55 -2.40 -19.12 14.45
CA VAL A 55 -2.63 -18.36 13.23
C VAL A 55 -1.55 -17.31 12.98
N SER A 56 -0.51 -17.27 13.83
CA SER A 56 0.59 -16.33 13.68
C SER A 56 1.40 -16.65 12.42
N LEU A 57 1.80 -15.59 11.70
CA LEU A 57 2.64 -15.72 10.53
C LEU A 57 4.00 -16.31 10.97
N ARG A 58 4.37 -17.46 10.40
CA ARG A 58 5.66 -18.07 10.71
C ARG A 58 6.81 -17.13 10.31
N PRO A 59 7.90 -17.07 11.10
CA PRO A 59 8.99 -16.12 10.85
C PRO A 59 9.71 -16.36 9.50
N ASP A 60 9.77 -17.61 9.03
CA ASP A 60 10.34 -17.96 7.72
C ASP A 60 9.54 -17.36 6.54
N TRP A 61 8.23 -17.19 6.71
CA TRP A 61 7.39 -16.50 5.74
C TRP A 61 7.60 -15.00 5.79
N ALA A 62 7.71 -14.41 6.98
CA ALA A 62 7.98 -12.99 7.14
C ALA A 62 9.31 -12.59 6.48
N GLU A 63 10.38 -13.38 6.69
CA GLU A 63 11.69 -13.15 6.06
C GLU A 63 11.61 -13.22 4.53
N LYS A 64 10.92 -14.22 3.98
CA LYS A 64 10.70 -14.34 2.53
C LYS A 64 9.92 -13.17 1.96
N LEU A 65 8.88 -12.70 2.64
CA LEU A 65 8.08 -11.56 2.22
C LEU A 65 8.90 -10.27 2.25
N ASN A 66 9.71 -10.06 3.29
CA ASN A 66 10.63 -8.92 3.37
C ASN A 66 11.66 -8.95 2.24
N ALA A 67 12.28 -10.11 1.98
CA ALA A 67 13.24 -10.25 0.88
C ALA A 67 12.59 -10.00 -0.49
N ARG A 68 11.33 -10.38 -0.68
CA ARG A 68 10.57 -10.06 -1.90
C ARG A 68 10.27 -8.57 -1.99
N LEU A 69 9.88 -7.94 -0.88
CA LEU A 69 9.58 -6.51 -0.82
C LEU A 69 10.79 -5.65 -1.18
N GLU A 70 11.98 -5.99 -0.67
CA GLU A 70 13.22 -5.29 -1.04
C GLU A 70 13.57 -5.45 -2.53
N LYS A 71 13.37 -6.65 -3.10
CA LYS A 71 13.56 -6.87 -4.54
C LYS A 71 12.55 -6.08 -5.38
N ASP A 72 11.30 -5.99 -4.95
CA ASP A 72 10.28 -5.25 -5.67
C ASP A 72 10.53 -3.73 -5.58
N LYS A 73 11.03 -3.25 -4.44
CA LYS A 73 11.49 -1.86 -4.27
C LYS A 73 12.62 -1.51 -5.25
N SER A 74 13.65 -2.35 -5.34
CA SER A 74 14.78 -2.10 -6.25
C SER A 74 14.34 -2.16 -7.72
N LYS A 75 13.47 -3.12 -8.08
CA LYS A 75 12.92 -3.24 -9.43
C LYS A 75 12.04 -2.07 -9.81
N SER A 76 11.21 -1.59 -8.89
CA SER A 76 10.35 -0.42 -9.11
C SER A 76 11.19 0.83 -9.39
N ALA A 77 12.22 1.08 -8.58
CA ALA A 77 13.14 2.20 -8.79
C ALA A 77 13.85 2.12 -10.15
N GLN A 78 14.34 0.93 -10.53
CA GLN A 78 14.97 0.71 -11.82
C GLN A 78 13.98 0.92 -12.97
N PHE A 79 12.76 0.40 -12.85
CA PHE A 79 11.71 0.55 -13.85
C PHE A 79 11.39 2.02 -14.12
N VAL A 80 11.16 2.82 -13.07
CA VAL A 80 10.91 4.26 -13.20
C VAL A 80 12.06 4.95 -13.92
N SER A 81 13.31 4.67 -13.53
CA SER A 81 14.49 5.25 -14.19
C SER A 81 14.56 4.89 -15.69
N THR A 82 14.40 3.61 -16.03
CA THR A 82 14.44 3.14 -17.43
C THR A 82 13.28 3.69 -18.26
N PHE A 83 12.10 3.83 -17.66
CA PHE A 83 10.91 4.37 -18.31
C PHE A 83 11.11 5.86 -18.65
N VAL A 84 11.61 6.65 -17.68
CA VAL A 84 11.94 8.07 -17.88
C VAL A 84 12.98 8.23 -18.98
N GLN A 85 14.06 7.46 -18.94
CA GLN A 85 15.11 7.51 -19.98
C GLN A 85 14.56 7.17 -21.37
N THR A 86 13.77 6.11 -21.49
CA THR A 86 13.17 5.68 -22.76
C THR A 86 12.25 6.76 -23.34
N ASN A 87 11.42 7.39 -22.50
CA ASN A 87 10.54 8.46 -22.97
C ASN A 87 11.31 9.73 -23.34
N GLN A 88 12.37 10.07 -22.61
CA GLN A 88 13.27 11.18 -22.98
C GLN A 88 13.93 10.95 -24.34
N GLU A 89 14.38 9.74 -24.65
CA GLU A 89 14.93 9.38 -25.97
C GLU A 89 13.88 9.53 -27.07
N ARG A 90 12.65 9.06 -26.83
CA ARG A 90 11.54 9.25 -27.79
C ARG A 90 11.22 10.72 -28.02
N ILE A 91 11.20 11.55 -26.97
CA ILE A 91 10.99 13.00 -27.10
C ILE A 91 12.11 13.64 -27.92
N LYS A 92 13.38 13.22 -27.74
CA LYS A 92 14.51 13.68 -28.57
C LYS A 92 14.29 13.32 -30.03
N ILE A 93 13.91 12.07 -30.33
CA ILE A 93 13.63 11.60 -31.69
C ILE A 93 12.49 12.42 -32.32
N ILE A 94 11.39 12.65 -31.60
CA ILE A 94 10.28 13.49 -32.08
C ILE A 94 10.73 14.92 -32.32
N SER A 95 11.59 15.47 -31.46
CA SER A 95 12.12 16.83 -31.62
C SER A 95 12.99 16.94 -32.88
N THR A 96 13.82 15.93 -33.16
CA THR A 96 14.58 15.85 -34.43
C THR A 96 13.65 15.73 -35.64
N LYS A 97 12.57 14.94 -35.55
CA LYS A 97 11.57 14.83 -36.63
C LYS A 97 10.86 16.16 -36.87
N LEU A 98 10.49 16.88 -35.82
CA LEU A 98 9.88 18.22 -35.92
C LEU A 98 10.81 19.22 -36.59
N GLN A 99 12.12 19.16 -36.30
CA GLN A 99 13.10 20.01 -36.96
C GLN A 99 13.24 19.68 -38.44
N ARG A 100 13.37 18.39 -38.80
CA ARG A 100 13.40 17.94 -40.21
C ARG A 100 12.13 18.31 -40.98
N LEU A 101 10.97 18.21 -40.33
CA LEU A 101 9.69 18.59 -40.91
C LEU A 101 9.62 20.10 -41.19
N LEU A 102 10.24 20.92 -40.33
CA LEU A 102 10.37 22.36 -40.54
C LEU A 102 11.32 22.65 -41.70
N ASP A 103 12.49 22.00 -41.74
CA ASP A 103 13.49 22.20 -42.79
C ASP A 103 12.91 21.86 -44.17
N GLY A 104 12.24 20.70 -44.32
CA GLY A 104 11.60 20.32 -45.59
C GLY A 104 10.43 21.24 -46.00
N TYR A 105 9.73 21.86 -45.04
CA TYR A 105 8.74 22.89 -45.37
C TYR A 105 9.39 24.19 -45.87
N LEU A 106 10.54 24.58 -45.30
CA LEU A 106 11.29 25.77 -45.72
C LEU A 106 11.93 25.59 -47.10
N GLU A 107 12.35 24.37 -47.42
CA GLU A 107 12.87 23.99 -48.75
C GLU A 107 11.76 23.88 -49.82
N GLN A 108 10.49 24.07 -49.43
CA GLN A 108 9.29 23.96 -50.28
C GLN A 108 8.98 22.53 -50.79
N ASP A 109 9.59 21.51 -50.18
CA ASP A 109 9.33 20.10 -50.49
C ASP A 109 7.99 19.59 -49.91
N ILE A 110 7.37 20.36 -49.01
CA ILE A 110 6.18 19.96 -48.26
C ILE A 110 5.10 21.04 -48.35
N ASP A 111 3.89 20.63 -48.73
CA ASP A 111 2.72 21.51 -48.70
C ASP A 111 2.34 21.94 -47.28
N ARG A 112 1.84 23.18 -47.16
CA ARG A 112 1.43 23.77 -45.88
C ARG A 112 0.41 22.91 -45.13
N GLU A 113 -0.52 22.28 -45.84
CA GLU A 113 -1.55 21.44 -45.22
C GLU A 113 -0.95 20.18 -44.60
N ILE A 114 -0.06 19.50 -45.33
CA ILE A 114 0.65 18.31 -44.87
C ILE A 114 1.54 18.63 -43.67
N TYR A 115 2.28 19.76 -43.73
CA TYR A 115 3.09 20.24 -42.61
C TYR A 115 2.27 20.42 -41.33
N ARG A 116 1.08 21.04 -41.42
CA ARG A 116 0.23 21.28 -40.24
C ARG A 116 -0.29 20.00 -39.61
N ILE A 117 -0.72 19.03 -40.43
CA ILE A 117 -1.24 17.74 -39.96
C ILE A 117 -0.14 16.95 -39.24
N GLU A 118 1.02 16.78 -39.86
CA GLU A 118 2.12 16.01 -39.26
C GLU A 118 2.72 16.72 -38.04
N LYS A 119 2.81 18.04 -38.05
CA LYS A 119 3.24 18.82 -36.88
C LYS A 119 2.30 18.62 -35.70
N ALA A 120 0.98 18.66 -35.92
CA ALA A 120 0.00 18.47 -34.85
C ALA A 120 0.11 17.07 -34.24
N LYS A 121 0.31 16.04 -35.08
CA LYS A 121 0.49 14.65 -34.64
C LYS A 121 1.75 14.48 -33.78
N LEU A 122 2.89 14.98 -34.24
CA LEU A 122 4.16 14.92 -33.51
C LEU A 122 4.12 15.71 -32.19
N LEU A 123 3.47 16.87 -32.16
CA LEU A 123 3.29 17.66 -30.94
C LEU A 123 2.38 16.96 -29.93
N SER A 124 1.30 16.32 -30.40
CA SER A 124 0.41 15.53 -29.56
C SER A 124 1.14 14.34 -28.92
N GLU A 125 1.91 13.60 -29.71
CA GLU A 125 2.71 12.47 -29.22
C GLU A 125 3.77 12.92 -28.20
N LYS A 126 4.49 14.01 -28.49
CA LYS A 126 5.45 14.61 -27.56
C LYS A 126 4.79 14.97 -26.22
N LYS A 127 3.66 15.69 -26.28
CA LYS A 127 2.93 16.11 -25.08
C LYS A 127 2.44 14.92 -24.26
N SER A 128 1.94 13.87 -24.92
CA SER A 128 1.51 12.64 -24.24
C SER A 128 2.67 11.97 -23.49
N LEU A 129 3.87 11.91 -24.09
CA LEU A 129 5.05 11.35 -23.43
C LEU A 129 5.53 12.20 -22.25
N GLU A 130 5.47 13.53 -22.37
CA GLU A 130 5.78 14.46 -21.27
C GLU A 130 4.80 14.28 -20.10
N GLU A 131 3.49 14.19 -20.37
CA GLU A 131 2.46 13.93 -19.36
C GLU A 131 2.65 12.57 -18.66
N GLN A 132 3.04 11.53 -19.41
CA GLN A 132 3.34 10.21 -18.84
C GLN A 132 4.53 10.27 -17.87
N MET A 133 5.55 11.09 -18.18
CA MET A 133 6.70 11.28 -17.30
C MET A 133 6.33 12.06 -16.03
N THR A 134 5.60 13.17 -16.16
CA THR A 134 5.19 13.98 -14.98
C THR A 134 4.28 13.20 -14.04
N ASN A 135 3.41 12.34 -14.56
CA ASN A 135 2.52 11.51 -13.75
C ASN A 135 3.27 10.45 -12.91
N LEU A 136 4.47 10.04 -13.35
CA LEU A 136 5.31 9.10 -12.61
C LEU A 136 6.19 9.79 -11.57
N GLU A 137 6.58 11.04 -11.79
CA GLU A 137 7.34 11.83 -10.80
C GLU A 137 6.49 12.30 -9.62
N GLN A 138 5.17 12.39 -9.79
CA GLN A 138 4.21 12.82 -8.75
C GLN A 138 3.66 11.67 -7.87
N LYS A 139 4.04 10.41 -8.14
CA LYS A 139 3.59 9.22 -7.40
C LYS A 139 4.73 8.61 -6.58
#